data_AF-A0A977LB08-F1
#
_entry.id   AF-A0A977LB08-F1
#
_cell.length_a   1.000
_cell.length_b   1.000
_cell.length_c   1.000
_cell.angle_alpha   90.00
_cell.angle_beta   90.00
_cell.angle_gamma   90.00
#
_symmetry.space_group_name_H-M   'P 1'
#
loop_
_entity.id
_entity.type
_entity.pdbx_description
1 polymer ?
#
loop_
_entity_poly.entity_id
_entity_poly.type
_entity_poly.pdbx_seq_one_letter_code
_entity_poly.pdbx_strand_id
1 'polypeptide(L)'
;MITIQELLFNRGLDRQSRIKLVRHKDSRIDLYNAYRTKREIFLKYQQQQAKEVFNGVDYIVSFIGEEGLLSRFVGVYKVLRCRHLPKVQVSVIDTPYNIEYDFEEILNFDDLKERVIVKWSNAISWHQWIKNEMEVIEIHPGLHYKHFTDYSDFILNFNELKEIVTNGYNDWKRMLSGAKGIYLISDSKTGKLYVGSAYGEEGIWGRWNSYVSTNGHGGNKQLKELILKKDGYAENFQFSILMILPKTITADQAIEKERLFKNKLGTNSFGLNSN
;
A
#
# COMPACT_ATOMS: atom_id res chain seq x y z
N MET A 1 6.06 0.48 -27.93
CA MET A 1 6.69 0.67 -26.60
C MET A 1 5.69 1.49 -25.81
N ILE A 2 5.19 0.98 -24.67
CA ILE A 2 4.25 1.75 -23.85
C ILE A 2 5.06 2.76 -23.03
N THR A 3 4.62 4.02 -23.00
CA THR A 3 5.27 5.06 -22.19
C THR A 3 4.42 5.48 -21.00
N ILE A 4 5.04 6.04 -19.96
CA ILE A 4 4.27 6.59 -18.83
C ILE A 4 3.37 7.74 -19.30
N GLN A 5 3.81 8.51 -20.28
CA GLN A 5 3.04 9.59 -20.90
C GLN A 5 1.71 9.07 -21.44
N GLU A 6 1.72 8.00 -22.22
CA GLU A 6 0.49 7.37 -22.73
C GLU A 6 -0.44 6.95 -21.59
N LEU A 7 0.09 6.30 -20.55
CA LEU A 7 -0.70 5.86 -19.41
C LEU A 7 -1.38 7.01 -18.65
N LEU A 8 -0.66 8.13 -18.48
CA LEU A 8 -1.16 9.33 -17.79
C LEU A 8 -2.17 10.10 -18.64
N PHE A 9 -1.88 10.32 -19.93
CA PHE A 9 -2.78 11.05 -20.81
C PHE A 9 -4.10 10.30 -21.03
N ASN A 10 -4.06 8.98 -21.13
CA ASN A 10 -5.28 8.16 -21.24
C ASN A 10 -6.12 8.15 -19.95
N ARG A 11 -5.57 8.62 -18.81
CA ARG A 11 -6.25 8.80 -17.53
C ARG A 11 -6.63 10.27 -17.24
N GLY A 12 -6.51 11.14 -18.25
CA GLY A 12 -6.98 12.52 -18.17
C GLY A 12 -5.95 13.54 -17.68
N LEU A 13 -4.65 13.20 -17.64
CA LEU A 13 -3.63 14.24 -17.49
C LEU A 13 -3.60 15.11 -18.74
N ASP A 14 -3.77 16.42 -18.59
CA ASP A 14 -3.80 17.35 -19.72
C ASP A 14 -2.41 17.44 -20.40
N ARG A 15 -2.41 17.23 -21.72
CA ARG A 15 -1.20 17.26 -22.56
C ARG A 15 -0.62 18.66 -22.73
N GLN A 16 -1.41 19.71 -22.52
CA GLN A 16 -0.97 21.11 -22.66
C GLN A 16 -0.32 21.64 -21.37
N SER A 17 -0.55 20.96 -20.24
CA SER A 17 0.01 21.33 -18.95
C SER A 17 1.55 21.21 -18.95
N ARG A 18 2.21 22.13 -18.25
CA ARG A 18 3.66 22.13 -18.03
C ARG A 18 4.01 21.09 -16.97
N ILE A 19 4.37 19.90 -17.42
CA ILE A 19 4.60 18.75 -16.54
C ILE A 19 6.08 18.39 -16.44
N LYS A 20 6.57 18.14 -15.22
CA LYS A 20 7.89 17.53 -14.97
C LYS A 20 7.77 16.13 -14.41
N LEU A 21 8.58 15.22 -14.94
CA LEU A 21 8.88 13.91 -14.34
C LEU A 21 9.96 14.12 -13.27
N VAL A 22 9.80 13.52 -12.09
CA VAL A 22 10.70 13.68 -10.94
C VAL A 22 11.08 12.32 -10.38
N ARG A 23 12.37 12.00 -10.39
CA ARG A 23 12.96 10.78 -9.82
C ARG A 23 13.66 11.09 -8.50
N HIS A 24 13.09 10.59 -7.43
CA HIS A 24 13.65 10.67 -6.08
C HIS A 24 14.59 9.49 -5.85
N LYS A 25 15.87 9.78 -5.60
CA LYS A 25 16.87 8.76 -5.22
C LYS A 25 17.88 9.40 -4.27
N ASP A 26 17.88 8.94 -3.03
CA ASP A 26 18.69 9.51 -1.97
C ASP A 26 19.14 8.41 -1.01
N SER A 27 20.42 8.35 -0.67
CA SER A 27 20.96 7.33 0.24
C SER A 27 20.75 7.68 1.72
N ARG A 28 20.39 8.93 2.04
CA ARG A 28 20.21 9.39 3.42
C ARG A 28 18.86 9.00 4.01
N ILE A 29 17.90 8.64 3.17
CA ILE A 29 16.54 8.26 3.57
C ILE A 29 16.05 7.08 2.74
N ASP A 30 15.41 6.12 3.41
CA ASP A 30 14.64 5.09 2.72
C ASP A 30 13.34 5.71 2.18
N LEU A 31 13.41 6.22 0.95
CA LEU A 31 12.29 6.91 0.29
C LEU A 31 11.07 6.02 0.12
N TYR A 32 11.27 4.73 -0.15
CA TYR A 32 10.15 3.82 -0.36
C TYR A 32 9.43 3.55 0.96
N ASN A 33 10.17 3.29 2.03
CA ASN A 33 9.58 3.17 3.36
C ASN A 33 8.94 4.48 3.82
N ALA A 34 9.58 5.63 3.60
CA ALA A 34 8.99 6.93 3.91
C ALA A 34 7.68 7.16 3.15
N TYR A 35 7.64 6.86 1.85
CA TYR A 35 6.41 6.93 1.05
C TYR A 35 5.30 6.03 1.60
N ARG A 36 5.63 4.80 2.02
CA ARG A 36 4.62 3.81 2.46
C ARG A 36 4.16 3.96 3.90
N THR A 37 5.06 4.24 4.83
CA THR A 37 4.76 4.16 6.27
C THR A 37 4.80 5.52 6.97
N LYS A 38 5.43 6.52 6.35
CA LYS A 38 5.60 7.87 6.90
C LYS A 38 5.32 8.92 5.84
N ARG A 39 4.13 8.85 5.24
CA ARG A 39 3.70 9.65 4.07
C ARG A 39 4.06 11.14 4.20
N GLU A 40 3.85 11.71 5.38
CA GLU A 40 4.20 13.11 5.70
C GLU A 40 5.68 13.45 5.50
N ILE A 41 6.59 12.52 5.81
CA ILE A 41 8.04 12.70 5.63
C ILE A 41 8.37 12.70 4.14
N PHE A 42 7.80 11.77 3.37
CA PHE A 42 8.00 11.74 1.93
C PHE A 42 7.48 13.01 1.25
N LEU A 43 6.30 13.50 1.66
CA LEU A 43 5.74 14.74 1.11
C LEU A 43 6.64 15.93 1.43
N LYS A 44 7.09 16.09 2.69
CA LYS A 44 8.03 17.15 3.07
C LYS A 44 9.33 17.07 2.29
N TYR A 45 9.89 15.86 2.11
CA TYR A 45 11.09 15.65 1.29
C TYR A 45 10.90 16.16 -0.14
N GLN A 46 9.76 15.85 -0.77
CA GLN A 46 9.45 16.33 -2.13
C GLN A 46 9.24 17.85 -2.19
N GLN A 47 8.63 18.43 -1.15
CA GLN A 47 8.27 19.86 -1.07
C GLN A 47 9.48 20.78 -0.82
N GLN A 48 10.49 20.30 -0.09
CA GLN A 48 11.63 21.11 0.37
C GLN A 48 12.77 21.09 -0.65
N GLN A 49 13.12 22.25 -1.22
CA GLN A 49 14.13 22.37 -2.26
C GLN A 49 15.13 23.49 -1.98
N ALA A 50 16.39 23.28 -2.38
CA ALA A 50 17.43 24.30 -2.28
C ALA A 50 17.39 25.32 -3.44
N LYS A 51 16.65 25.00 -4.51
CA LYS A 51 16.52 25.82 -5.72
C LYS A 51 15.09 25.77 -6.23
N GLU A 52 14.72 26.79 -7.00
CA GLU A 52 13.39 26.91 -7.59
C GLU A 52 13.22 26.01 -8.83
N VAL A 53 13.15 24.70 -8.62
CA VAL A 53 13.13 23.71 -9.71
C VAL A 53 11.77 23.48 -10.36
N PHE A 54 10.66 23.91 -9.74
CA PHE A 54 9.29 23.71 -10.26
C PHE A 54 8.58 25.04 -10.62
N ASN A 55 9.33 26.11 -10.87
CA ASN A 55 8.75 27.37 -11.29
C ASN A 55 7.93 27.23 -12.60
N GLY A 56 6.68 27.69 -12.58
CA GLY A 56 5.72 27.59 -13.67
C GLY A 56 5.38 26.16 -14.10
N VAL A 57 5.67 25.15 -13.28
CA VAL A 57 5.25 23.77 -13.53
C VAL A 57 3.83 23.61 -12.98
N ASP A 58 2.93 23.03 -13.77
CA ASP A 58 1.54 22.78 -13.35
C ASP A 58 1.45 21.48 -12.54
N TYR A 59 2.17 20.44 -12.98
CA TYR A 59 2.20 19.14 -12.31
C TYR A 59 3.59 18.52 -12.27
N ILE A 60 3.86 17.77 -11.20
CA ILE A 60 4.96 16.83 -11.14
C ILE A 60 4.44 15.40 -11.15
N VAL A 61 5.12 14.54 -11.92
CA VAL A 61 4.91 13.08 -11.93
C VAL A 61 6.07 12.48 -11.15
N SER A 62 5.77 11.91 -9.99
CA SER A 62 6.76 11.51 -9.00
C SER A 62 7.11 10.03 -9.10
N PHE A 63 8.40 9.72 -8.99
CA PHE A 63 8.94 8.38 -9.01
C PHE A 63 9.97 8.19 -7.90
N ILE A 64 10.09 6.97 -7.38
CA ILE A 64 11.19 6.55 -6.52
C ILE A 64 12.16 5.72 -7.36
N GLY A 65 13.43 6.11 -7.38
CA GLY A 65 14.48 5.41 -8.12
C GLY A 65 14.85 4.08 -7.46
N GLU A 66 14.87 3.02 -8.26
CA GLU A 66 15.26 1.67 -7.84
C GLU A 66 16.69 1.34 -8.30
N GLU A 67 16.99 0.05 -8.43
CA GLU A 67 18.25 -0.43 -8.97
C GLU A 67 18.50 0.10 -10.39
N GLY A 68 19.73 0.56 -10.64
CA GLY A 68 20.11 1.16 -11.92
C GLY A 68 19.26 2.36 -12.33
N LEU A 69 18.61 2.23 -13.49
CA LEU A 69 17.74 3.24 -14.11
C LEU A 69 16.25 2.99 -13.85
N LEU A 70 15.88 1.89 -13.19
CA LEU A 70 14.48 1.62 -12.90
C LEU A 70 13.94 2.66 -11.91
N SER A 71 12.68 3.04 -12.08
CA SER A 71 11.99 4.00 -11.22
C SER A 71 10.51 3.65 -11.11
N ARG A 72 10.02 3.56 -9.87
CA ARG A 72 8.64 3.22 -9.54
C ARG A 72 7.78 4.46 -9.46
N PHE A 73 6.65 4.48 -10.18
CA PHE A 73 5.69 5.58 -10.13
C PHE A 73 4.98 5.65 -8.77
N VAL A 74 4.90 6.85 -8.18
CA VAL A 74 4.33 7.07 -6.83
C VAL A 74 3.33 8.22 -6.74
N GLY A 75 2.89 8.76 -7.88
CA GLY A 75 1.76 9.70 -7.94
C GLY A 75 1.99 10.90 -8.84
N VAL A 76 0.91 11.63 -9.08
CA VAL A 76 0.89 12.92 -9.77
C VAL A 76 0.46 13.99 -8.79
N TYR A 77 1.18 15.11 -8.76
CA TYR A 77 0.94 16.20 -7.84
C TYR A 77 0.82 17.51 -8.60
N LYS A 78 -0.25 18.26 -8.37
CA LYS A 78 -0.41 19.63 -8.86
C LYS A 78 0.44 20.56 -8.02
N VAL A 79 1.17 21.47 -8.67
CA VAL A 79 1.95 22.51 -8.01
C VAL A 79 1.02 23.69 -7.75
N LEU A 80 0.75 23.98 -6.48
CA LEU A 80 -0.15 25.07 -6.10
C LEU A 80 0.63 26.38 -5.87
N ARG A 81 1.76 26.28 -5.17
CA ARG A 81 2.52 27.45 -4.74
C ARG A 81 3.99 27.14 -4.57
N CYS A 82 4.83 28.15 -4.82
CA CYS A 82 6.24 28.20 -4.43
C CYS A 82 6.41 29.26 -3.33
N ARG A 83 7.01 28.89 -2.19
CA ARG A 83 7.29 29.78 -1.07
C ARG A 83 8.81 29.94 -0.90
N HIS A 84 9.28 31.17 -0.98
CA HIS A 84 10.66 31.53 -0.67
C HIS A 84 10.77 31.84 0.82
N LEU A 85 11.57 31.06 1.53
CA LEU A 85 11.81 31.26 2.95
C LEU A 85 12.85 32.36 3.15
N PRO A 86 12.64 33.27 4.12
CA PRO A 86 13.56 34.39 4.37
C PRO A 86 14.92 33.93 4.93
N LYS A 87 14.98 32.73 5.51
CA LYS A 87 16.19 32.09 6.03
C LYS A 87 16.24 30.65 5.58
N VAL A 88 17.46 30.16 5.35
CA VAL A 88 17.72 28.74 5.11
C VAL A 88 17.30 27.94 6.33
N GLN A 89 16.57 26.85 6.11
CA GLN A 89 16.13 25.90 7.12
C GLN A 89 16.76 24.53 6.86
N VAL A 90 16.57 23.59 7.80
CA VAL A 90 17.03 22.21 7.70
C VAL A 90 15.85 21.31 7.33
N SER A 91 16.02 20.54 6.24
CA SER A 91 14.98 19.67 5.69
C SER A 91 14.81 18.39 6.52
N VAL A 92 13.82 17.56 6.15
CA VAL A 92 13.59 16.24 6.77
C VAL A 92 14.73 15.23 6.57
N ILE A 93 15.73 15.56 5.74
CA ILE A 93 16.94 14.75 5.52
C ILE A 93 18.22 15.50 5.90
N ASP A 94 18.10 16.48 6.80
CA ASP A 94 19.21 17.28 7.33
C ASP A 94 20.00 18.06 6.26
N THR A 95 19.31 18.52 5.20
CA THR A 95 19.89 19.34 4.14
C THR A 95 19.37 20.78 4.17
N PRO A 96 20.18 21.77 3.79
CA PRO A 96 19.72 23.15 3.71
C PRO A 96 18.69 23.32 2.60
N TYR A 97 17.58 23.99 2.90
CA TYR A 97 16.57 24.39 1.92
C TYR A 97 16.04 25.80 2.23
N ASN A 98 15.55 26.48 1.21
CA ASN A 98 14.92 27.80 1.33
C ASN A 98 13.74 27.98 0.37
N ILE A 99 13.39 26.95 -0.39
CA ILE A 99 12.20 26.92 -1.24
C ILE A 99 11.30 25.79 -0.73
N GLU A 100 10.03 26.09 -0.52
CA GLU A 100 9.02 25.11 -0.15
C GLU A 100 7.85 25.17 -1.13
N TYR A 101 7.47 24.02 -1.68
CA TYR A 101 6.32 23.92 -2.58
C TYR A 101 5.09 23.39 -1.85
N ASP A 102 3.93 23.92 -2.21
CA ASP A 102 2.65 23.34 -1.83
C ASP A 102 2.15 22.47 -2.99
N PHE A 103 1.87 21.21 -2.68
CA PHE A 103 1.42 20.21 -3.65
C PHE A 103 0.04 19.66 -3.25
N GLU A 104 -0.78 19.40 -4.26
CA GLU A 104 -2.03 18.64 -4.12
C GLU A 104 -1.91 17.36 -4.93
N GLU A 105 -2.15 16.21 -4.31
CA GLU A 105 -2.09 14.93 -5.00
C GLU A 105 -3.34 14.69 -5.85
N ILE A 106 -3.17 14.24 -7.09
CA ILE A 106 -4.26 13.92 -8.02
C ILE A 106 -4.51 12.41 -8.00
N LEU A 107 -5.68 12.00 -7.49
CA LEU A 107 -6.00 10.61 -7.20
C LEU A 107 -6.39 9.76 -8.43
N ASN A 108 -6.60 10.39 -9.60
CA ASN A 108 -6.98 9.71 -10.85
C ASN A 108 -5.92 8.71 -11.37
N PHE A 109 -4.73 8.69 -10.76
CA PHE A 109 -3.60 7.85 -11.17
C PHE A 109 -3.23 6.81 -10.11
N ASP A 110 -4.05 6.63 -9.08
CA ASP A 110 -3.78 5.72 -7.96
C ASP A 110 -3.62 4.27 -8.42
N ASP A 111 -4.37 3.86 -9.44
CA ASP A 111 -4.29 2.53 -10.04
C ASP A 111 -2.94 2.19 -10.67
N LEU A 112 -2.09 3.21 -10.93
CA LEU A 112 -0.73 3.06 -11.44
C LEU A 112 0.32 3.07 -10.32
N LYS A 113 0.01 3.63 -9.15
CA LYS A 113 0.96 3.81 -8.04
C LYS A 113 1.54 2.47 -7.65
N GLU A 114 2.85 2.47 -7.47
CA GLU A 114 3.68 1.30 -7.14
C GLU A 114 3.68 0.17 -8.18
N ARG A 115 2.80 0.20 -9.19
CA ARG A 115 2.66 -0.84 -10.19
C ARG A 115 3.50 -0.57 -11.42
N VAL A 116 3.55 0.68 -11.85
CA VAL A 116 4.30 1.07 -13.05
C VAL A 116 5.76 1.30 -12.70
N ILE A 117 6.64 0.52 -13.33
CA ILE A 117 8.09 0.71 -13.34
C ILE A 117 8.49 1.24 -14.70
N VAL A 118 9.21 2.37 -14.70
CA VAL A 118 9.77 2.96 -15.91
C VAL A 118 11.29 2.82 -15.93
N LYS A 119 11.85 2.78 -17.13
CA LYS A 119 13.28 2.98 -17.34
C LYS A 119 13.56 4.47 -17.48
N TRP A 120 14.27 5.01 -16.49
CA TRP A 120 14.67 6.40 -16.49
C TRP A 120 15.69 6.67 -17.59
N SER A 121 15.44 7.69 -18.40
CA SER A 121 16.25 7.98 -19.59
C SER A 121 17.68 8.45 -19.29
N ASN A 122 17.91 9.12 -18.15
CA ASN A 122 19.21 9.68 -17.79
C ASN A 122 19.44 9.68 -16.27
N ALA A 123 20.42 8.93 -15.80
CA ALA A 123 20.75 8.80 -14.37
C ALA A 123 21.12 10.13 -13.68
N ILE A 124 21.65 11.11 -14.44
CA ILE A 124 22.18 12.38 -13.91
C ILE A 124 21.05 13.36 -13.63
N SER A 125 20.02 13.40 -14.50
CA SER A 125 18.93 14.36 -14.40
C SER A 125 17.77 13.77 -13.59
N TRP A 126 17.65 14.20 -12.34
CA TRP A 126 16.60 13.76 -11.43
C TRP A 126 15.22 14.37 -11.74
N HIS A 127 15.15 15.47 -12.50
CA HIS A 127 13.88 15.98 -13.02
C HIS A 127 13.96 16.23 -14.54
N GLN A 128 12.91 15.90 -15.28
CA GLN A 128 12.86 16.04 -16.73
C GLN A 128 11.50 16.57 -17.17
N TRP A 129 11.43 17.21 -18.33
CA TRP A 129 10.13 17.61 -18.90
C TRP A 129 9.39 16.38 -19.44
N ILE A 130 8.06 16.39 -19.38
CA ILE A 130 7.19 15.28 -19.83
C ILE A 130 7.47 14.81 -21.26
N LYS A 131 7.99 15.68 -22.13
CA LYS A 131 8.41 15.34 -23.51
C LYS A 131 9.53 14.30 -23.60
N ASN A 132 10.28 14.09 -22.52
CA ASN A 132 11.28 13.03 -22.44
C ASN A 132 10.55 11.73 -22.10
N GLU A 133 10.23 10.96 -23.13
CA GLU A 133 9.50 9.69 -23.01
C GLU A 133 10.24 8.72 -22.08
N MET A 134 9.48 8.11 -21.17
CA MET A 134 10.00 7.05 -20.30
C MET A 134 9.29 5.75 -20.64
N GLU A 135 10.07 4.77 -21.06
CA GLU A 135 9.59 3.42 -21.35
C GLU A 135 9.05 2.77 -20.07
N VAL A 136 7.84 2.22 -20.14
CA VAL A 136 7.29 1.34 -19.11
C VAL A 136 7.90 -0.04 -19.29
N ILE A 137 8.65 -0.48 -18.29
CA ILE A 137 9.33 -1.79 -18.26
C ILE A 137 8.42 -2.84 -17.66
N GLU A 138 7.69 -2.48 -16.61
CA GLU A 138 6.82 -3.41 -15.90
C GLU A 138 5.56 -2.69 -15.43
N ILE A 139 4.43 -3.40 -15.48
CA ILE A 139 3.21 -3.03 -14.78
C ILE A 139 2.86 -4.21 -13.89
N HIS A 140 3.12 -4.11 -12.58
CA HIS A 140 2.76 -5.18 -11.67
C HIS A 140 1.22 -5.38 -11.70
N PRO A 141 0.75 -6.63 -11.75
CA PRO A 141 -0.65 -6.90 -11.55
C PRO A 141 -1.01 -6.53 -10.11
N GLY A 142 -2.16 -5.88 -9.93
CA GLY A 142 -2.67 -5.47 -8.63
C GLY A 142 -4.18 -5.38 -8.71
N LEU A 143 -4.86 -5.49 -7.56
CA LEU A 143 -6.29 -5.22 -7.47
C LEU A 143 -6.56 -3.79 -7.90
N HIS A 144 -7.16 -3.60 -9.07
CA HIS A 144 -7.43 -2.29 -9.66
C HIS A 144 -8.33 -1.39 -8.78
N TYR A 145 -8.96 -1.94 -7.74
CA TYR A 145 -9.91 -1.25 -6.87
C TYR A 145 -9.54 -1.26 -5.37
N LYS A 146 -8.46 -1.94 -4.94
CA LYS A 146 -8.01 -1.98 -3.53
C LYS A 146 -6.49 -2.11 -3.41
N HIS A 147 -5.84 -1.06 -2.94
CA HIS A 147 -4.42 -1.05 -2.57
C HIS A 147 -4.24 -1.37 -1.09
N PHE A 148 -3.12 -1.99 -0.72
CA PHE A 148 -2.74 -2.08 0.69
C PHE A 148 -2.31 -0.69 1.18
N THR A 149 -3.16 -0.01 1.94
CA THR A 149 -2.86 1.29 2.56
C THR A 149 -2.17 1.09 3.91
N ASP A 150 -2.91 0.58 4.88
CA ASP A 150 -2.47 0.24 6.24
C ASP A 150 -3.16 -1.04 6.73
N TYR A 151 -2.61 -1.71 7.74
CA TYR A 151 -3.23 -2.90 8.32
C TYR A 151 -4.64 -2.65 8.92
N SER A 152 -4.93 -1.43 9.35
CA SER A 152 -6.19 -1.04 9.97
C SER A 152 -7.26 -0.52 9.00
N ASP A 153 -6.90 -0.25 7.75
CA ASP A 153 -7.72 0.53 6.81
C ASP A 153 -8.44 -0.31 5.74
N PHE A 154 -8.46 -1.64 5.87
CA PHE A 154 -9.11 -2.49 4.89
C PHE A 154 -10.01 -3.58 5.51
N ILE A 155 -11.03 -3.93 4.73
CA ILE A 155 -11.86 -5.12 4.91
C ILE A 155 -11.89 -5.83 3.57
N LEU A 156 -11.54 -7.12 3.55
CA LEU A 156 -11.56 -7.96 2.36
C LEU A 156 -12.70 -8.94 2.44
N ASN A 157 -13.55 -9.01 1.42
CA ASN A 157 -14.42 -10.19 1.27
C ASN A 157 -13.56 -11.42 0.85
N PHE A 158 -14.13 -12.62 0.96
CA PHE A 158 -13.38 -13.83 0.65
C PHE A 158 -12.89 -13.92 -0.80
N ASN A 159 -13.64 -13.38 -1.76
CA ASN A 159 -13.24 -13.37 -3.17
C ASN A 159 -12.04 -12.43 -3.41
N GLU A 160 -12.04 -11.25 -2.79
CA GLU A 160 -10.91 -10.32 -2.81
C GLU A 160 -9.67 -10.97 -2.18
N LEU A 161 -9.82 -11.60 -1.02
CA LEU A 161 -8.71 -12.31 -0.37
C LEU A 161 -8.18 -13.45 -1.26
N LYS A 162 -9.07 -14.23 -1.87
CA LYS A 162 -8.72 -15.31 -2.78
C LYS A 162 -7.96 -14.79 -4.01
N GLU A 163 -8.39 -13.68 -4.59
CA GLU A 163 -7.71 -13.00 -5.70
C GLU A 163 -6.30 -12.58 -5.29
N ILE A 164 -6.17 -11.89 -4.14
CA ILE A 164 -4.87 -11.46 -3.58
C ILE A 164 -3.91 -12.63 -3.45
N VAL A 165 -4.37 -13.71 -2.81
CA VAL A 165 -3.53 -14.86 -2.49
C VAL A 165 -3.18 -15.65 -3.75
N THR A 166 -4.15 -15.88 -4.64
CA THR A 166 -3.97 -16.68 -5.86
C THR A 166 -3.07 -15.98 -6.86
N ASN A 167 -3.25 -14.67 -7.05
CA ASN A 167 -2.43 -13.87 -7.96
C ASN A 167 -1.10 -13.43 -7.34
N GLY A 168 -0.92 -13.62 -6.03
CA GLY A 168 0.33 -13.36 -5.33
C GLY A 168 0.78 -11.90 -5.38
N TYR A 169 -0.15 -10.94 -5.26
CA TYR A 169 0.18 -9.52 -5.33
C TYR A 169 1.27 -9.14 -4.32
N ASN A 170 2.41 -8.65 -4.84
CA ASN A 170 3.64 -8.50 -4.07
C ASN A 170 3.53 -7.53 -2.91
N ASP A 171 2.75 -6.45 -3.07
CA ASP A 171 2.47 -5.47 -2.02
C ASP A 171 1.72 -6.13 -0.86
N TRP A 172 0.62 -6.83 -1.13
CA TRP A 172 -0.14 -7.56 -0.13
C TRP A 172 0.66 -8.67 0.55
N LYS A 173 1.35 -9.50 -0.25
CA LYS A 173 2.16 -10.61 0.26
C LYS A 173 3.26 -10.11 1.18
N ARG A 174 4.04 -9.12 0.74
CA ARG A 174 5.14 -8.57 1.54
C ARG A 174 4.64 -7.96 2.84
N MET A 175 3.54 -7.21 2.82
CA MET A 175 2.99 -6.59 4.03
C MET A 175 2.41 -7.63 4.99
N LEU A 176 1.53 -8.51 4.52
CA LEU A 176 0.90 -9.52 5.38
C LEU A 176 1.89 -10.58 5.89
N SER A 177 2.95 -10.91 5.15
CA SER A 177 4.06 -11.73 5.67
C SER A 177 4.94 -10.97 6.66
N GLY A 178 4.97 -9.65 6.57
CA GLY A 178 5.78 -8.76 7.41
C GLY A 178 5.26 -8.61 8.84
N ALA A 179 4.05 -9.07 9.15
CA ALA A 179 3.43 -8.89 10.45
C ALA A 179 2.77 -10.18 10.96
N LYS A 180 2.85 -10.38 12.29
CA LYS A 180 1.96 -11.27 13.04
C LYS A 180 0.76 -10.45 13.51
N GLY A 181 -0.36 -11.07 13.84
CA GLY A 181 -1.54 -10.29 14.22
C GLY A 181 -2.72 -11.07 14.79
N ILE A 182 -3.64 -10.33 15.38
CA ILE A 182 -5.01 -10.77 15.67
C ILE A 182 -5.91 -10.24 14.55
N TYR A 183 -6.68 -11.12 13.94
CA TYR A 183 -7.62 -10.79 12.87
C TYR A 183 -9.05 -11.17 13.23
N LEU A 184 -9.98 -10.58 12.51
CA LEU A 184 -11.41 -10.83 12.60
C LEU A 184 -11.90 -11.40 11.26
N ILE A 185 -12.71 -12.44 11.33
CA ILE A 185 -13.57 -12.86 10.22
C ILE A 185 -15.01 -12.58 10.65
N SER A 186 -15.71 -11.75 9.90
CA SER A 186 -17.13 -11.48 10.12
C SER A 186 -17.96 -12.14 9.04
N ASP A 187 -19.05 -12.79 9.44
CA ASP A 187 -20.05 -13.33 8.51
C ASP A 187 -21.10 -12.26 8.25
N SER A 188 -21.03 -11.62 7.09
CA SER A 188 -21.96 -10.56 6.67
C SER A 188 -23.42 -11.00 6.60
N LYS A 189 -23.68 -12.32 6.49
CA LYS A 189 -25.04 -12.87 6.45
C LYS A 189 -25.66 -13.00 7.83
N THR A 190 -24.88 -13.36 8.84
CA THR A 190 -25.38 -13.66 10.20
C THR A 190 -24.99 -12.63 11.25
N GLY A 191 -24.03 -11.75 10.92
CA GLY A 191 -23.40 -10.83 11.87
C GLY A 191 -22.44 -11.51 12.85
N LYS A 192 -22.24 -12.83 12.75
CA LYS A 192 -21.38 -13.55 13.69
C LYS A 192 -19.90 -13.29 13.41
N LEU A 193 -19.12 -13.30 14.48
CA LEU A 193 -17.71 -12.94 14.47
C LEU A 193 -16.83 -14.12 14.85
N TYR A 194 -15.70 -14.27 14.16
CA TYR A 194 -14.61 -15.18 14.49
C TYR A 194 -13.33 -14.39 14.73
N VAL A 195 -12.69 -14.58 15.88
CA VAL A 195 -11.38 -14.02 16.19
C VAL A 195 -10.33 -15.12 16.04
N GLY A 196 -9.22 -14.81 15.37
CA GLY A 196 -8.08 -15.71 15.29
C GLY A 196 -6.75 -14.97 15.38
N SER A 197 -5.69 -15.71 15.69
CA SER A 197 -4.32 -15.21 15.68
C SER A 197 -3.51 -15.80 14.52
N ALA A 198 -2.53 -15.03 14.07
CA ALA A 198 -1.54 -15.41 13.07
C ALA A 198 -0.15 -15.14 13.64
N TYR A 199 0.47 -16.17 14.21
CA TYR A 199 1.78 -16.12 14.87
C TYR A 199 2.84 -17.02 14.23
N GLY A 200 2.52 -17.70 13.13
CA GLY A 200 3.45 -18.54 12.38
C GLY A 200 4.50 -17.73 11.61
N GLU A 201 5.45 -18.44 10.99
CA GLU A 201 6.61 -17.85 10.29
C GLU A 201 6.21 -16.95 9.12
N GLU A 202 5.16 -17.32 8.37
CA GLU A 202 4.64 -16.53 7.26
C GLU A 202 3.65 -15.42 7.68
N GLY A 203 3.55 -15.13 8.99
CA GLY A 203 2.72 -14.05 9.52
C GLY A 203 1.23 -14.20 9.20
N ILE A 204 0.56 -13.07 8.99
CA ILE A 204 -0.85 -13.01 8.60
C ILE A 204 -1.07 -13.67 7.23
N TRP A 205 -0.14 -13.46 6.29
CA TRP A 205 -0.21 -14.05 4.95
C TRP A 205 -0.39 -15.56 5.00
N GLY A 206 0.47 -16.28 5.73
CA GLY A 206 0.38 -17.75 5.81
C GLY A 206 -0.96 -18.22 6.37
N ARG A 207 -1.46 -17.54 7.42
CA ARG A 207 -2.75 -17.89 8.01
C ARG A 207 -3.91 -17.60 7.07
N TRP A 208 -3.89 -16.48 6.34
CA TRP A 208 -4.94 -16.12 5.37
C TRP A 208 -4.89 -16.98 4.10
N ASN A 209 -3.70 -17.35 3.65
CA ASN A 209 -3.51 -18.33 2.58
C ASN A 209 -4.15 -19.69 2.93
N SER A 210 -4.06 -20.12 4.20
CA SER A 210 -4.74 -21.34 4.67
C SER A 210 -6.27 -21.26 4.52
N TYR A 211 -6.89 -20.12 4.82
CA TYR A 211 -8.33 -19.94 4.58
C TYR A 211 -8.65 -20.04 3.09
N VAL A 212 -7.88 -19.39 2.21
CA VAL A 212 -8.08 -19.49 0.76
C VAL A 212 -7.93 -20.92 0.25
N SER A 213 -6.88 -21.62 0.68
CA SER A 213 -6.56 -23.00 0.28
C SER A 213 -7.62 -24.01 0.74
N THR A 214 -8.39 -23.67 1.77
CA THR A 214 -9.46 -24.50 2.34
C THR A 214 -10.85 -23.94 2.04
N ASN A 215 -10.97 -23.10 1.02
CA ASN A 215 -12.23 -22.49 0.59
C ASN A 215 -12.99 -21.75 1.71
N GLY A 216 -12.27 -21.16 2.68
CA GLY A 216 -12.80 -20.23 3.67
C GLY A 216 -12.76 -20.70 5.12
N HIS A 217 -12.43 -21.97 5.44
CA HIS A 217 -12.49 -22.44 6.84
C HIS A 217 -11.16 -22.41 7.61
N GLY A 218 -10.01 -22.52 6.95
CA GLY A 218 -8.68 -22.47 7.61
C GLY A 218 -8.51 -23.52 8.71
N GLY A 219 -9.15 -24.69 8.53
CA GLY A 219 -9.24 -25.76 9.54
C GLY A 219 -10.19 -25.51 10.72
N ASN A 220 -10.87 -24.37 10.80
CA ASN A 220 -11.83 -24.09 11.89
C ASN A 220 -13.13 -24.91 11.72
N LYS A 221 -13.56 -25.54 12.81
CA LYS A 221 -14.74 -26.41 12.82
C LYS A 221 -16.04 -25.68 12.47
N GLN A 222 -16.32 -24.55 13.13
CA GLN A 222 -17.58 -23.82 12.91
C GLN A 222 -17.64 -23.22 11.50
N LEU A 223 -16.54 -22.65 11.00
CA LEU A 223 -16.49 -22.13 9.62
C LEU A 223 -16.68 -23.25 8.59
N LYS A 224 -16.08 -24.42 8.82
CA LYS A 224 -16.27 -25.59 7.95
C LYS A 224 -17.72 -26.05 7.91
N GLU A 225 -18.40 -26.09 9.06
CA GLU A 225 -19.82 -26.44 9.14
C GLU A 225 -20.71 -25.45 8.36
N LEU A 226 -20.39 -24.16 8.35
CA LEU A 226 -21.13 -23.16 7.56
C LEU A 226 -20.94 -23.37 6.05
N ILE A 227 -19.70 -23.62 5.62
CA ILE A 227 -19.38 -23.86 4.20
C ILE A 227 -20.06 -25.13 3.70
N LEU A 228 -20.08 -26.20 4.50
CA LEU A 228 -20.72 -27.46 4.11
C LEU A 228 -22.25 -27.36 3.99
N LYS A 229 -22.89 -26.36 4.61
CA LYS A 229 -24.35 -26.17 4.54
C LYS A 229 -24.82 -25.59 3.22
N LYS A 230 -23.97 -24.82 2.52
CA LYS A 230 -24.34 -24.15 1.27
C LYS A 230 -23.11 -23.85 0.44
N ASP A 231 -23.15 -24.23 -0.83
CA ASP A 231 -22.13 -23.84 -1.80
C ASP A 231 -22.01 -22.31 -1.90
N GLY A 232 -20.77 -21.84 -1.96
CA GLY A 232 -20.47 -20.40 -1.97
C GLY A 232 -20.67 -19.69 -0.63
N TYR A 233 -20.94 -20.38 0.49
CA TYR A 233 -21.16 -19.68 1.78
C TYR A 233 -19.96 -18.80 2.17
N ALA A 234 -18.73 -19.20 1.82
CA ALA A 234 -17.52 -18.46 2.14
C ALA A 234 -17.51 -17.01 1.61
N GLU A 235 -18.28 -16.71 0.57
CA GLU A 235 -18.42 -15.35 0.02
C GLU A 235 -19.01 -14.35 1.02
N ASN A 236 -19.71 -14.84 2.05
CA ASN A 236 -20.25 -13.99 3.11
C ASN A 236 -19.17 -13.57 4.13
N PHE A 237 -17.98 -14.18 4.09
CA PHE A 237 -16.90 -13.88 5.04
C PHE A 237 -16.12 -12.64 4.64
N GLN A 238 -15.88 -11.77 5.63
CA GLN A 238 -15.06 -10.58 5.52
C GLN A 238 -13.91 -10.63 6.52
N PHE A 239 -12.70 -10.34 6.05
CA PHE A 239 -11.44 -10.43 6.77
C PHE A 239 -10.89 -9.04 7.06
N SER A 240 -10.52 -8.80 8.31
CA SER A 240 -9.87 -7.56 8.75
C SER A 240 -8.88 -7.83 9.88
N ILE A 241 -8.01 -6.86 10.18
CA ILE A 241 -6.99 -6.98 11.23
C ILE A 241 -7.43 -6.14 12.43
N LEU A 242 -7.40 -6.73 13.62
CA LEU A 242 -7.71 -6.06 14.88
C LEU A 242 -6.47 -5.49 15.57
N MET A 243 -5.34 -6.19 15.45
CA MET A 243 -4.09 -5.80 16.12
C MET A 243 -2.89 -6.41 15.42
N ILE A 244 -1.87 -5.59 15.17
CA ILE A 244 -0.55 -6.05 14.76
C ILE A 244 0.28 -6.44 15.98
N LEU A 245 1.01 -7.55 15.87
CA LEU A 245 1.85 -8.10 16.92
C LEU A 245 3.33 -8.05 16.50
N PRO A 246 4.26 -7.87 17.46
CA PRO A 246 5.69 -7.94 17.17
C PRO A 246 6.07 -9.29 16.55
N LYS A 247 7.05 -9.32 15.63
CA LYS A 247 7.55 -10.58 15.05
C LYS A 247 8.10 -11.54 16.12
N THR A 248 8.65 -10.99 17.20
CA THR A 248 9.23 -11.71 18.35
C THR A 248 8.19 -12.31 19.29
N ILE A 249 6.89 -12.08 19.07
CA ILE A 249 5.85 -12.62 19.94
C ILE A 249 5.86 -14.15 19.92
N THR A 250 5.71 -14.76 21.09
CA THR A 250 5.55 -16.21 21.23
C THR A 250 4.13 -16.64 20.88
N ALA A 251 3.94 -17.93 20.60
CA ALA A 251 2.60 -18.49 20.35
C ALA A 251 1.66 -18.26 21.54
N ASP A 252 2.13 -18.50 22.78
CA ASP A 252 1.33 -18.33 23.99
C ASP A 252 0.88 -16.88 24.19
N GLN A 253 1.76 -15.92 23.95
CA GLN A 253 1.43 -14.50 24.03
C GLN A 253 0.40 -14.09 22.97
N ALA A 254 0.52 -14.61 21.74
CA ALA A 254 -0.45 -14.36 20.69
C ALA A 254 -1.82 -14.97 21.02
N ILE A 255 -1.84 -16.18 21.58
CA ILE A 255 -3.07 -16.87 22.02
C ILE A 255 -3.73 -16.11 23.19
N GLU A 256 -2.95 -15.55 24.11
CA GLU A 256 -3.48 -14.71 25.19
C GLU A 256 -4.16 -13.45 24.64
N LYS A 257 -3.54 -12.79 23.67
CA LYS A 257 -4.15 -11.64 22.96
C LYS A 257 -5.40 -12.04 22.21
N GLU A 258 -5.39 -13.18 21.52
CA GLU A 258 -6.58 -13.74 20.86
C GLU A 258 -7.72 -13.93 21.86
N ARG A 259 -7.46 -14.55 23.02
CA ARG A 259 -8.44 -14.76 24.09
C ARG A 259 -9.02 -13.44 24.61
N LEU A 260 -8.18 -12.42 24.78
CA LEU A 260 -8.64 -11.10 25.18
C LEU A 260 -9.65 -10.52 24.17
N PHE A 261 -9.38 -10.63 22.87
CA PHE A 261 -10.29 -10.17 21.83
C PHE A 261 -11.58 -11.00 21.75
N LYS A 262 -11.49 -12.33 21.89
CA LYS A 262 -12.68 -13.20 21.99
C LYS A 262 -13.61 -12.78 23.13
N ASN A 263 -13.04 -12.47 24.29
CA ASN A 263 -13.82 -12.02 25.46
C ASN A 263 -14.44 -10.65 25.22
N LYS A 264 -13.68 -9.69 24.66
CA LYS A 264 -14.19 -8.34 24.35
C LYS A 264 -15.34 -8.35 23.34
N LEU A 265 -15.26 -9.21 22.34
CA LEU A 265 -16.22 -9.29 21.24
C LEU A 265 -17.29 -10.38 21.44
N GLY A 266 -17.21 -11.15 22.54
CA GLY A 266 -18.17 -12.21 22.87
C GLY A 266 -18.19 -13.37 21.88
N THR A 267 -17.11 -13.63 21.14
CA THR A 267 -17.15 -14.56 19.99
C THR A 267 -17.23 -16.04 20.37
N ASN A 268 -16.89 -16.40 21.61
CA ASN A 268 -17.10 -17.76 22.13
C ASN A 268 -18.57 -18.04 22.47
N SER A 269 -19.33 -17.02 22.88
CA SER A 269 -20.72 -17.17 23.30
C SER A 269 -21.71 -16.92 22.16
N PHE A 270 -21.43 -15.93 21.31
CA PHE A 270 -22.36 -15.47 20.27
C PHE A 270 -21.78 -15.54 18.85
N GLY A 271 -20.48 -15.83 18.74
CA GLY A 271 -19.76 -15.82 17.48
C GLY A 271 -19.49 -17.22 16.92
N LEU A 272 -18.35 -17.32 16.25
CA LEU A 272 -17.90 -18.48 15.48
C LEU A 272 -16.69 -19.19 16.12
N ASN A 273 -16.26 -18.76 17.31
CA ASN A 273 -15.21 -19.43 18.05
C ASN A 273 -15.78 -20.56 18.93
N SER A 274 -15.07 -21.68 18.99
CA SER A 274 -15.47 -22.87 19.76
C SER A 274 -14.34 -23.42 20.62
N ASN A 275 -13.34 -22.59 20.93
CA ASN A 275 -12.09 -22.96 21.58
C ASN A 275 -11.70 -21.99 22.69
#